data_AF-A0A8T4VPZ2-F1
#
_entry.id   AF-A0A8T4VPZ2-F1
#
_cell.length_a   1.000
_cell.length_b   1.000
_cell.length_c   1.000
_cell.angle_alpha   90.00
_cell.angle_beta   90.00
_cell.angle_gamma   90.00
#
_symmetry.space_group_name_H-M   'P 1'
#
loop_
_entity.id
_entity.type
_entity.pdbx_description
1 polymer ?
#
loop_
_entity_poly.entity_id
_entity_poly.type
_entity_poly.pdbx_seq_one_letter_code
_entity_poly.pdbx_strand_id
1 'polypeptide(L)' 'TATISTTASEMAEAGVLDRDNCYRVTDPETVLSLFLRYGRTFDERTRQFSTDAAALFQYDP' A
#
# COMPACT_ATOMS: atom_id res chain seq x y z
N THR A 1 -14.16 9.38 -10.15
CA THR A 1 -13.79 9.65 -8.74
C THR A 1 -14.38 8.56 -7.89
N ALA A 2 -13.64 7.47 -7.67
CA ALA A 2 -14.00 6.53 -6.62
C ALA A 2 -13.71 7.22 -5.30
N THR A 3 -14.75 7.45 -4.51
CA THR A 3 -14.63 8.07 -3.18
C THR A 3 -13.71 7.19 -2.35
N ILE A 4 -12.79 7.79 -1.60
CA ILE A 4 -11.82 7.09 -0.73
C ILE A 4 -12.49 5.98 0.12
N SER A 5 -13.78 6.14 0.45
CA SER A 5 -14.57 5.14 1.19
C SER A 5 -14.80 3.80 0.46
N THR A 6 -14.89 3.79 -0.87
CA THR A 6 -15.10 2.54 -1.62
C THR A 6 -13.82 1.71 -1.60
N THR A 7 -12.70 2.30 -2.01
CA THR A 7 -11.39 1.63 -1.98
C THR A 7 -11.00 1.22 -0.55
N ALA A 8 -11.29 2.05 0.46
CA ALA A 8 -11.04 1.67 1.85
C ALA A 8 -11.89 0.48 2.32
N SER A 9 -13.11 0.32 1.79
CA SER A 9 -13.94 -0.86 2.10
C SER A 9 -13.34 -2.13 1.49
N GLU A 10 -12.93 -2.08 0.22
CA GLU A 10 -12.29 -3.21 -0.46
C GLU A 10 -10.97 -3.62 0.22
N MET A 11 -10.17 -2.65 0.65
CA MET A 11 -8.93 -2.90 1.38
C MET A 11 -9.16 -3.50 2.77
N ALA A 12 -10.27 -3.13 3.44
CA ALA A 12 -10.65 -3.72 4.71
C ALA A 12 -11.15 -5.16 4.53
N GLU A 13 -11.94 -5.43 3.50
CA GLU A 13 -12.35 -6.80 3.13
C GLU A 13 -11.15 -7.68 2.76
N ALA A 14 -10.14 -7.12 2.12
CA ALA A 14 -8.87 -7.80 1.82
C ALA A 14 -7.93 -7.94 3.03
N GLY A 15 -8.30 -7.40 4.20
CA GLY A 15 -7.53 -7.50 5.45
C GLY A 15 -6.31 -6.58 5.56
N VAL A 16 -6.05 -5.73 4.57
CA VAL A 16 -4.87 -4.83 4.55
C VAL A 16 -5.14 -3.47 5.20
N LEU A 17 -6.41 -3.17 5.55
CA LEU A 17 -6.80 -1.91 6.18
C LEU A 17 -7.80 -2.13 7.33
N ASP A 18 -7.45 -1.64 8.51
CA ASP A 18 -8.34 -1.46 9.64
C ASP A 18 -9.00 -0.07 9.56
N ARG A 19 -10.30 -0.02 9.82
CA ARG A 19 -11.14 1.17 9.69
C ARG A 19 -11.75 1.63 11.03
N ASP A 20 -11.59 0.85 12.09
CA ASP A 20 -12.33 1.07 13.35
C ASP A 20 -11.73 2.21 14.19
N ASN A 21 -10.45 2.54 14.00
CA ASN A 21 -9.76 3.65 14.68
C ASN A 21 -8.87 4.43 13.70
N CYS A 22 -9.51 5.20 12.82
CA CYS A 22 -8.89 5.81 11.65
C CYS A 22 -8.40 4.74 10.64
N TYR A 23 -8.03 5.16 9.42
CA TYR A 23 -7.48 4.25 8.43
C TYR A 23 -6.07 3.81 8.84
N ARG A 24 -5.92 2.56 9.28
CA ARG A 24 -4.64 1.96 9.67
C ARG A 24 -4.32 0.79 8.77
N VAL A 25 -3.12 0.77 8.18
CA VAL A 25 -2.66 -0.38 7.40
C VAL A 25 -2.32 -1.53 8.35
N THR A 26 -2.94 -2.69 8.14
CA THR A 26 -2.81 -3.85 9.04
C THR A 26 -1.51 -4.62 8.82
N ASP A 27 -1.05 -4.66 7.57
CA ASP A 27 0.18 -5.33 7.15
C ASP A 27 0.99 -4.38 6.24
N PRO A 28 1.73 -3.43 6.85
CA PRO A 28 2.54 -2.46 6.13
C PRO A 28 3.55 -3.13 5.19
N GLU A 29 4.11 -4.27 5.59
CA GLU A 29 5.07 -5.05 4.82
C GLU A 29 4.46 -5.58 3.52
N THR A 30 3.25 -6.14 3.58
CA THR A 30 2.52 -6.59 2.38
C THR A 30 2.19 -5.41 1.45
N VAL A 31 1.74 -4.28 2.00
CA VAL A 31 1.42 -3.09 1.19
C VAL A 31 2.68 -2.55 0.50
N LEU A 32 3.79 -2.42 1.23
CA LEU A 32 5.07 -2.00 0.66
C LEU A 32 5.58 -2.98 -0.40
N SER A 33 5.43 -4.29 -0.18
CA SER A 33 5.80 -5.32 -1.16
C SER A 33 5.01 -5.21 -2.46
N LEU A 34 3.72 -4.88 -2.38
CA LEU A 34 2.88 -4.59 -3.55
C LEU A 34 3.35 -3.33 -4.29
N PHE A 35 3.71 -2.27 -3.57
CA PHE A 35 4.31 -1.07 -4.16
C PHE A 35 5.64 -1.35 -4.84
N LEU A 36 6.52 -2.18 -4.26
CA LEU A 36 7.78 -2.55 -4.91
C LEU A 36 7.55 -3.38 -6.17
N ARG A 37 6.57 -4.30 -6.15
CA ARG A 37 6.25 -5.18 -7.29
C ARG A 37 5.55 -4.45 -8.43
N TYR A 38 4.60 -3.58 -8.12
CA TYR A 38 3.74 -2.92 -9.11
C TYR A 38 4.00 -1.43 -9.26
N GLY A 39 4.88 -0.82 -8.47
CA GLY A 39 5.16 0.63 -8.47
C GLY A 39 5.52 1.19 -9.84
N ARG A 40 6.18 0.39 -10.69
CA ARG A 40 6.53 0.75 -12.07
C ARG A 40 5.33 0.83 -13.03
N THR A 41 4.14 0.36 -12.64
CA THR A 41 2.92 0.50 -13.44
C THR A 41 2.09 1.72 -13.04
N PHE A 42 2.47 2.44 -11.98
CA PHE A 42 1.82 3.66 -11.54
C PHE A 42 2.44 4.92 -12.15
N ASP A 43 1.82 6.06 -11.85
CA ASP A 43 2.31 7.38 -12.22
C ASP A 43 3.67 7.71 -11.59
N GLU A 44 4.28 8.79 -12.08
CA GLU A 44 5.63 9.20 -11.71
C GLU A 44 5.79 9.43 -10.19
N ARG A 45 4.78 10.00 -9.54
CA ARG A 45 4.79 10.26 -8.11
C ARG A 45 4.87 8.95 -7.31
N THR A 46 4.11 7.94 -7.73
CA THR A 46 4.08 6.64 -7.07
C THR A 46 5.36 5.83 -7.34
N ARG A 47 5.95 5.98 -8.54
CA ARG A 47 7.26 5.39 -8.85
C ARG A 47 8.37 5.95 -7.96
N GLN A 48 8.36 7.26 -7.72
CA GLN A 48 9.33 7.91 -6.84
C GLN A 48 9.19 7.40 -5.41
N PHE A 49 7.97 7.36 -4.87
CA PHE A 49 7.71 6.77 -3.56
C PHE A 49 8.16 5.31 -3.47
N SER A 50 7.91 4.50 -4.50
CA SER A 50 8.32 3.09 -4.53
C SER A 50 9.84 2.93 -4.53
N THR A 51 10.57 3.88 -5.12
CA THR A 51 12.04 3.91 -5.11
C THR A 51 12.57 4.21 -3.70
N ASP A 52 11.97 5.18 -3.00
CA ASP A 52 12.33 5.50 -1.62
C ASP A 52 11.94 4.39 -0.65
N ALA A 53 10.79 3.76 -0.87
CA ALA A 53 10.30 2.64 -0.07
C ALA A 53 11.22 1.41 -0.15
N ALA A 54 11.97 1.23 -1.24
CA ALA A 54 12.95 0.15 -1.35
C ALA A 54 14.05 0.25 -0.27
N ALA A 55 14.31 1.44 0.28
CA ALA A 55 15.25 1.63 1.38
C ALA A 55 14.65 1.24 2.76
N LEU A 56 13.33 1.09 2.86
CA LEU A 56 12.62 0.74 4.10
C LEU A 56 12.42 -0.77 4.28
N PHE A 57 12.78 -1.57 3.27
CA PHE A 57 12.47 -3.00 3.23
C PHE A 57 13.73 -3.83 2.99
N GLN A 58 14.04 -4.73 3.93
CA GLN A 58 15.05 -5.76 3.76
C GLN A 58 14.34 -7.12 3.73
N TYR A 59 14.47 -7.84 2.61
CA TYR A 59 13.94 -9.19 2.48
C TYR A 59 15.02 -10.19 2.88
N ASP A 60 14.72 -11.05 3.86
CA ASP A 60 15.58 -12.16 4.31
C ASP A 60 14.86 -13.49 4.02
N PRO A 61 15.30 -14.27 3.01
CA PRO A 61 14.65 -15.51 2.56
C PRO A 61 14.88 -16.74 3.45
#